data_AF-W4V6V2-F1
#
_entry.id   AF-W4V6V2-F1
#
_cell.length_a   1.000
_cell.length_b   1.000
_cell.length_c   1.000
_cell.angle_alpha   90.00
_cell.angle_beta   90.00
_cell.angle_gamma   90.00
#
_symmetry.space_group_name_H-M   'P 1'
#
loop_
_entity.id
_entity.type
_entity.pdbx_description
1 polymer ?
#
loop_
_entity_poly.entity_id
_entity_poly.type
_entity_poly.pdbx_seq_one_letter_code
_entity_poly.pdbx_strand_id
1 'polypeptide(L)'
;MKYVLILGDGMADYPLSQLDNKTPLQYAKKPNIDYLAQNAEVGMVKTIPDGIPPGSDAANLSVMGYNPKVYYTGRSPLEAISMGIDLSETDVAIRCNLVTLSENEEYDQKTMIDYSSDEISSEEARELINEVNRHFKNDASASTPA
;
A
#
# COMPACT_ATOMS: atom_id res chain seq x y z
N MET A 1 -12.66 -7.05 -28.73
CA MET A 1 -12.48 -5.66 -28.27
C MET A 1 -11.32 -5.63 -27.28
N LYS A 2 -10.50 -4.59 -27.26
CA LYS A 2 -9.44 -4.39 -26.24
C LYS A 2 -9.83 -3.20 -25.37
N TYR A 3 -9.51 -3.24 -24.08
CA TYR A 3 -9.81 -2.18 -23.13
C TYR A 3 -8.52 -1.65 -22.51
N VAL A 4 -8.48 -0.35 -22.23
CA VAL A 4 -7.41 0.31 -21.49
C VAL A 4 -8.06 1.06 -20.35
N LEU A 5 -7.61 0.79 -19.13
CA LEU A 5 -8.02 1.48 -17.92
C LEU A 5 -6.83 2.33 -17.44
N ILE A 6 -7.06 3.62 -17.23
CA ILE A 6 -6.05 4.56 -16.76
C ILE A 6 -6.54 5.14 -15.42
N LEU A 7 -5.75 4.94 -14.37
CA LEU A 7 -6.01 5.49 -13.04
C LEU A 7 -4.97 6.57 -12.71
N GLY A 8 -5.43 7.79 -12.47
CA GLY A 8 -4.58 8.85 -11.92
C GLY A 8 -4.55 8.75 -10.40
N ASP A 9 -3.46 8.24 -9.84
CA ASP A 9 -3.29 8.14 -8.39
C ASP A 9 -3.30 9.53 -7.74
N GLY A 10 -4.09 9.70 -6.69
CA GLY A 10 -4.27 10.98 -6.00
C GLY A 10 -4.76 12.14 -6.89
N MET A 11 -5.36 11.88 -8.05
CA MET A 11 -5.68 12.93 -9.03
C MET A 11 -6.82 13.87 -8.59
N ALA A 12 -7.71 13.40 -7.72
CA ALA A 12 -8.77 14.23 -7.13
C ALA A 12 -8.19 15.14 -6.04
N ASP A 13 -8.61 16.39 -6.04
CA ASP A 13 -8.12 17.39 -5.08
C ASP A 13 -9.19 18.47 -4.84
N TYR A 14 -8.91 19.34 -3.89
CA TYR A 14 -9.69 20.51 -3.57
C TYR A 14 -9.25 21.73 -4.38
N PRO A 15 -10.16 22.71 -4.56
CA PRO A 15 -9.78 24.03 -5.05
C PRO A 15 -8.73 24.70 -4.16
N LEU A 16 -7.67 25.24 -4.77
CA LEU A 16 -6.60 25.92 -4.05
C LEU A 16 -6.58 27.41 -4.38
N SER A 17 -6.44 28.27 -3.35
CA SER A 17 -6.44 29.73 -3.51
C SER A 17 -5.30 30.23 -4.40
N GLN A 18 -4.12 29.62 -4.31
CA GLN A 18 -2.95 29.90 -5.16
C GLN A 18 -3.12 29.48 -6.63
N LEU A 19 -4.19 28.74 -6.96
CA LEU A 19 -4.52 28.29 -8.32
C LEU A 19 -5.81 28.95 -8.84
N ASP A 20 -6.08 30.19 -8.42
CA ASP A 20 -7.32 30.92 -8.75
C ASP A 20 -8.60 30.16 -8.34
N ASN A 21 -8.56 29.48 -7.18
CA ASN A 21 -9.63 28.59 -6.69
C ASN A 21 -9.99 27.46 -7.65
N LYS A 22 -8.98 26.89 -8.35
CA LYS A 22 -9.10 25.67 -9.14
C LYS A 22 -8.42 24.49 -8.45
N THR A 23 -8.85 23.27 -8.76
CA THR A 23 -8.08 22.06 -8.45
C THR A 23 -6.81 22.00 -9.33
N PRO A 24 -5.76 21.27 -8.95
CA PRO A 24 -4.59 21.06 -9.81
C PRO A 24 -4.96 20.49 -11.19
N LEU A 25 -5.92 19.56 -11.25
CA LEU A 25 -6.40 18.99 -12.51
C LEU A 25 -7.09 20.03 -13.41
N GLN A 26 -7.84 20.96 -12.83
CA GLN A 26 -8.45 22.08 -13.58
C GLN A 26 -7.43 23.13 -14.00
N TYR A 27 -6.40 23.38 -13.20
CA TYR A 27 -5.35 24.35 -13.48
C TYR A 27 -4.38 23.86 -14.57
N ALA A 28 -4.08 22.56 -14.60
CA ALA A 28 -3.12 21.97 -15.53
C ALA A 28 -3.56 22.06 -17.01
N LYS A 29 -2.59 22.31 -17.90
CA LYS A 29 -2.76 22.24 -19.36
C LYS A 29 -2.70 20.77 -19.80
N LYS A 30 -3.85 20.17 -20.12
CA LYS A 30 -3.99 18.73 -20.39
C LYS A 30 -4.83 18.45 -21.65
N PRO A 31 -4.35 18.88 -22.85
CA PRO A 31 -5.16 18.85 -24.08
C PRO A 31 -5.73 17.47 -24.43
N ASN A 32 -5.02 16.39 -24.10
CA ASN A 32 -5.49 15.02 -24.36
C ASN A 32 -6.64 14.60 -23.43
N ILE A 33 -6.56 14.94 -22.14
CA ILE A 33 -7.63 14.65 -21.18
C ILE A 33 -8.85 15.51 -21.50
N ASP A 34 -8.63 16.78 -21.83
CA ASP A 34 -9.71 17.71 -22.20
C ASP A 34 -10.40 17.27 -23.50
N TYR A 35 -9.64 16.81 -24.50
CA TYR A 35 -10.18 16.22 -25.73
C TYR A 35 -11.02 14.98 -25.44
N LEU A 36 -10.53 14.05 -24.61
CA LEU A 36 -11.28 12.85 -24.24
C LEU A 36 -12.58 13.20 -23.52
N ALA A 37 -12.55 14.13 -22.55
CA ALA A 37 -13.73 14.55 -21.80
C ALA A 37 -14.82 15.19 -22.69
N GLN A 38 -14.43 15.88 -23.77
CA GLN A 38 -15.38 16.46 -24.74
C GLN A 38 -16.01 15.43 -25.68
N ASN A 39 -15.39 14.26 -25.84
CA ASN A 39 -15.79 13.22 -26.81
C ASN A 39 -16.22 11.91 -26.14
N ALA A 40 -16.39 11.90 -24.81
CA ALA A 40 -16.75 10.73 -24.03
C ALA A 40 -17.87 11.04 -23.03
N GLU A 41 -18.37 10.01 -22.38
CA GLU A 41 -19.24 10.17 -21.22
C GLU A 41 -18.37 10.45 -19.98
N VAL A 42 -18.72 11.50 -19.25
CA VAL A 42 -18.01 11.93 -18.04
C VAL A 42 -18.93 11.77 -16.85
N GLY A 43 -18.40 11.20 -15.77
CA GLY A 43 -19.12 11.00 -14.52
C GLY A 43 -18.18 11.01 -13.32
N MET A 44 -18.78 10.95 -12.13
CA MET A 44 -18.05 10.81 -10.88
C MET A 44 -18.10 9.35 -10.44
N VAL A 45 -16.96 8.81 -10.04
CA VAL A 45 -16.85 7.44 -9.54
C VAL A 45 -16.42 7.45 -8.07
N LYS A 46 -17.11 6.66 -7.25
CA LYS A 46 -16.72 6.39 -5.86
C LYS A 46 -16.02 5.04 -5.80
N THR A 47 -14.70 5.07 -5.70
CA THR A 47 -13.86 3.85 -5.69
C THR A 47 -13.73 3.22 -4.31
N ILE A 48 -14.03 3.95 -3.24
CA ILE A 48 -13.99 3.44 -1.86
C ILE A 48 -15.43 3.35 -1.32
N PRO A 49 -15.94 2.14 -1.02
CA PRO A 49 -17.25 1.97 -0.40
C PRO A 49 -17.32 2.57 1.00
N ASP A 50 -18.53 2.93 1.45
CA ASP A 50 -18.74 3.42 2.82
C ASP A 50 -18.34 2.39 3.87
N GLY A 51 -17.62 2.84 4.90
CA GLY A 51 -17.11 2.02 5.99
C GLY A 51 -15.77 1.33 5.70
N ILE A 52 -15.19 1.53 4.51
CA ILE A 52 -13.84 1.06 4.19
C ILE A 52 -12.85 2.25 4.32
N PRO A 53 -11.75 2.10 5.07
CA PRO A 53 -10.70 3.12 5.11
C PRO A 53 -10.17 3.42 3.70
N PRO A 54 -9.97 4.69 3.32
CA PRO A 54 -9.44 5.04 2.01
C PRO A 54 -7.98 4.60 1.89
N GLY A 55 -7.69 3.80 0.87
CA GLY A 55 -6.36 3.29 0.56
C GLY A 55 -6.27 2.84 -0.90
N SER A 56 -5.06 2.90 -1.47
CA SER A 56 -4.83 2.52 -2.88
C SER A 56 -5.13 1.03 -3.12
N ASP A 57 -4.95 0.18 -2.12
CA ASP A 57 -5.34 -1.23 -2.11
C ASP A 57 -6.84 -1.43 -2.35
N ALA A 58 -7.68 -0.86 -1.48
CA ALA A 58 -9.14 -0.95 -1.58
C ALA A 58 -9.66 -0.26 -2.86
N ALA A 59 -9.06 0.86 -3.28
CA ALA A 59 -9.44 1.54 -4.52
C ALA A 59 -9.19 0.66 -5.74
N ASN A 60 -8.01 0.04 -5.84
CA ASN A 60 -7.66 -0.82 -6.96
C ASN A 60 -8.53 -2.09 -6.99
N LEU A 61 -8.85 -2.68 -5.83
CA LEU A 61 -9.81 -3.80 -5.76
C LEU A 61 -11.17 -3.42 -6.37
N SER A 62 -11.75 -2.28 -5.96
CA SER A 62 -13.02 -1.80 -6.51
C SER A 62 -12.96 -1.57 -8.02
N VAL A 63 -11.88 -0.94 -8.50
CA VAL A 63 -11.71 -0.63 -9.91
C VAL A 63 -11.57 -1.90 -10.75
N MET A 64 -10.92 -2.93 -10.22
CA MET A 64 -10.80 -4.25 -10.86
C MET A 64 -12.10 -5.05 -10.81
N GLY A 65 -13.16 -4.54 -10.15
CA GLY A 65 -14.49 -5.14 -10.09
C GLY A 65 -14.75 -6.00 -8.84
N TYR A 66 -13.83 -6.02 -7.87
CA TYR A 66 -14.02 -6.72 -6.60
C TYR A 66 -14.75 -5.83 -5.60
N ASN A 67 -15.54 -6.42 -4.71
CA ASN A 67 -16.13 -5.69 -3.59
C ASN A 67 -15.16 -5.70 -2.40
N PRO A 68 -14.56 -4.56 -2.00
CA PRO A 68 -13.65 -4.52 -0.86
C PRO A 68 -14.28 -4.99 0.45
N LYS A 69 -15.61 -4.84 0.63
CA LYS A 69 -16.29 -5.33 1.83
C LYS A 69 -16.25 -6.86 1.99
N VAL A 70 -16.00 -7.58 0.90
CA VAL A 70 -15.95 -9.05 0.89
C VAL A 70 -14.51 -9.54 0.80
N TYR A 71 -13.69 -8.90 -0.03
CA TYR A 71 -12.37 -9.43 -0.42
C TYR A 71 -11.18 -8.70 0.19
N TYR A 72 -11.39 -7.54 0.82
CA TYR A 72 -10.27 -6.80 1.40
C TYR A 72 -9.91 -7.37 2.78
N THR A 73 -8.73 -7.98 2.86
CA THR A 73 -8.18 -8.60 4.08
C THR A 73 -7.04 -7.76 4.69
N GLY A 74 -6.86 -6.52 4.23
CA GLY A 74 -5.78 -5.63 4.63
C GLY A 74 -4.65 -5.56 3.60
N ARG A 75 -3.69 -4.66 3.87
CA ARG A 75 -2.57 -4.38 2.96
C ARG A 75 -1.49 -5.45 2.97
N SER A 76 -1.18 -6.01 4.14
CA SER A 76 -0.07 -6.96 4.31
C SER A 76 -0.22 -8.23 3.45
N PRO A 77 -1.41 -8.86 3.32
CA PRO A 77 -1.58 -10.00 2.41
C PRO A 77 -1.30 -9.66 0.95
N LEU A 78 -1.72 -8.47 0.49
CA LEU A 78 -1.49 -8.03 -0.89
C LEU A 78 0.01 -7.81 -1.17
N GLU A 79 0.74 -7.20 -0.24
CA GLU A 79 2.19 -7.00 -0.36
C GLU A 79 2.94 -8.33 -0.34
N ALA A 80 2.59 -9.26 0.56
CA ALA A 80 3.20 -10.59 0.63
C ALA A 80 3.04 -11.36 -0.69
N ILE A 81 1.84 -11.38 -1.28
CA ILE A 81 1.60 -12.01 -2.58
C ILE A 81 2.41 -11.32 -3.68
N SER A 82 2.55 -9.99 -3.65
CA SER A 82 3.37 -9.26 -4.63
C SER A 82 4.86 -9.60 -4.57
N MET A 83 5.33 -10.05 -3.39
CA MET A 83 6.70 -10.53 -3.17
C MET A 83 6.86 -12.02 -3.51
N GLY A 84 5.79 -12.70 -3.93
CA GLY A 84 5.80 -14.13 -4.23
C GLY A 84 5.66 -15.04 -3.02
N ILE A 85 5.17 -14.53 -1.88
CA ILE A 85 4.86 -15.34 -0.70
C ILE A 85 3.46 -15.95 -0.88
N ASP A 86 3.40 -17.28 -0.89
CA ASP A 86 2.12 -18.00 -0.89
C ASP A 86 1.46 -17.90 0.49
N LEU A 87 0.17 -17.56 0.49
CA LEU A 87 -0.67 -17.45 1.69
C LEU A 87 -1.89 -18.36 1.56
N SER A 88 -2.20 -19.09 2.63
CA SER A 88 -3.47 -19.79 2.82
C SER A 88 -4.55 -18.87 3.40
N GLU A 89 -5.80 -19.32 3.38
CA GLU A 89 -6.93 -18.57 3.95
C GLU A 89 -6.82 -18.36 5.47
N THR A 90 -6.00 -19.17 6.16
CA THR A 90 -5.79 -19.09 7.60
C THR A 90 -4.53 -18.34 8.00
N ASP A 91 -3.70 -17.93 7.03
CA ASP A 91 -2.45 -17.24 7.34
C ASP A 91 -2.67 -15.77 7.69
N VAL A 92 -1.85 -15.27 8.61
CA VAL A 92 -1.84 -13.87 9.01
C VAL A 92 -0.55 -13.24 8.49
N ALA A 93 -0.68 -12.28 7.58
CA ALA A 93 0.45 -11.48 7.10
C ALA A 93 0.60 -10.22 7.96
N ILE A 94 1.82 -9.97 8.44
CA ILE A 94 2.17 -8.78 9.23
C ILE A 94 3.27 -8.03 8.48
N ARG A 95 3.06 -6.73 8.25
CA ARG A 95 4.11 -5.85 7.71
C ARG A 95 4.98 -5.36 8.86
N CYS A 96 6.26 -5.68 8.80
CA CYS A 96 7.25 -5.28 9.80
C CYS A 96 8.38 -4.49 9.14
N ASN A 97 8.98 -3.59 9.92
CA ASN A 97 10.24 -2.94 9.58
C ASN A 97 11.32 -3.45 10.54
N LEU A 98 12.55 -3.56 10.04
CA LEU A 98 13.72 -3.56 10.91
C LEU A 98 13.99 -2.13 11.34
N VAL A 99 14.15 -1.93 12.65
CA VAL A 99 14.27 -0.61 13.27
C VAL A 99 15.48 -0.59 14.18
N THR A 100 16.06 0.59 14.33
CA THR A 100 17.16 0.81 15.26
C THR A 100 16.60 1.42 16.54
N LEU A 101 16.96 0.84 17.68
CA LEU A 101 16.57 1.30 19.01
C LEU A 101 17.77 1.92 19.74
N SER A 102 17.50 2.76 20.74
CA SER A 102 18.53 3.31 21.63
C SER A 102 19.30 2.23 22.39
N GLU A 103 20.58 2.51 22.67
CA GLU A 103 21.49 1.61 23.39
C GLU A 103 21.46 1.83 24.91
N ASN A 104 21.98 0.86 25.67
CA ASN A 104 22.26 0.98 27.12
C ASN A 104 21.07 1.28 28.05
N GLU A 105 19.86 1.03 27.58
CA GLU A 105 18.60 1.11 28.34
C GLU A 105 17.93 -0.27 28.37
N GLU A 106 17.17 -0.54 29.44
CA GLU A 106 16.25 -1.68 29.52
C GLU A 106 15.26 -1.65 28.35
N TYR A 107 14.83 -2.83 27.86
CA TYR A 107 14.08 -2.93 26.60
C TYR A 107 12.78 -2.13 26.60
N ASP A 108 12.08 -2.07 27.74
CA ASP A 108 10.82 -1.33 27.90
C ASP A 108 11.01 0.20 27.91
N GLN A 109 12.24 0.68 28.12
CA GLN A 109 12.60 2.09 28.09
C GLN A 109 13.25 2.51 26.77
N LYS A 110 13.51 1.57 25.86
CA LYS A 110 14.12 1.87 24.56
C LYS A 110 13.23 2.77 23.71
N THR A 111 13.88 3.68 23.00
CA THR A 111 13.24 4.56 22.02
C THR A 111 13.68 4.16 20.60
N MET A 112 12.77 4.30 19.62
CA MET A 112 13.11 4.08 18.22
C MET A 112 13.91 5.28 17.72
N ILE A 113 15.16 5.05 17.34
CA ILE A 113 16.04 6.09 16.78
C ILE A 113 15.97 6.14 15.26
N ASP A 114 15.61 5.02 14.62
CA ASP A 114 15.39 4.94 13.18
C ASP A 114 14.36 3.84 12.84
N TYR A 115 13.38 4.18 12.01
CA TYR A 115 12.30 3.28 11.59
C TYR A 115 12.68 2.38 10.40
N SER A 116 13.89 2.56 9.84
CA SER A 116 14.37 1.89 8.64
C SER A 116 15.75 1.24 8.77
N SER A 117 16.41 1.42 9.92
CA SER A 117 17.77 0.94 10.18
C SER A 117 18.78 1.35 9.11
N ASP A 118 18.85 2.66 8.85
CA ASP A 118 19.75 3.27 7.85
C ASP A 118 19.56 2.66 6.45
N GLU A 119 18.30 2.41 6.08
CA GLU A 119 17.94 1.75 4.82
C GLU A 119 18.67 0.41 4.62
N ILE A 120 18.76 -0.41 5.69
CA ILE A 120 19.40 -1.72 5.68
C ILE A 120 19.06 -2.52 4.41
N SER A 121 20.09 -3.09 3.79
CA SER A 121 19.90 -3.83 2.55
C SER A 121 19.04 -5.08 2.76
N SER A 122 18.33 -5.52 1.72
CA SER A 122 17.58 -6.78 1.78
C SER A 122 18.47 -8.00 2.01
N GLU A 123 19.76 -7.92 1.68
CA GLU A 123 20.72 -8.99 1.92
C GLU A 123 21.03 -9.14 3.41
N GLU A 124 21.40 -8.04 4.08
CA GLU A 124 21.69 -8.02 5.51
C GLU A 124 20.44 -8.29 6.36
N ALA A 125 19.31 -7.68 5.99
CA ALA A 125 18.03 -7.90 6.66
C ALA A 125 17.64 -9.39 6.69
N ARG A 126 17.95 -10.13 5.61
CA ARG A 126 17.65 -11.56 5.51
C ARG A 126 18.41 -12.39 6.53
N GLU A 127 19.66 -12.02 6.84
CA GLU A 127 20.44 -12.71 7.86
C GLU A 127 19.78 -12.57 9.24
N LEU A 128 19.34 -11.35 9.57
CA LEU A 128 18.64 -11.07 10.83
C LEU A 128 17.32 -11.83 10.93
N ILE A 129 16.51 -11.81 9.87
CA ILE A 129 15.23 -12.53 9.84
C ILE A 129 15.45 -14.05 9.93
N ASN A 130 16.49 -14.60 9.29
CA ASN A 130 16.83 -16.01 9.42
C ASN A 130 17.22 -16.38 10.85
N GLU A 131 17.90 -15.49 11.57
CA GLU A 131 18.24 -15.70 12.99
C GLU A 131 17.00 -15.71 13.88
N VAL A 132 16.08 -14.75 13.67
CA VAL A 132 14.77 -14.72 14.34
C VAL A 132 14.03 -16.03 14.07
N ASN A 133 13.94 -16.44 12.81
CA ASN A 133 13.26 -17.68 12.43
C ASN A 133 13.89 -18.91 13.07
N ARG A 134 15.22 -18.96 13.25
CA ARG A 134 15.88 -20.08 13.93
C ARG A 134 15.45 -20.21 15.39
N HIS A 135 15.22 -19.08 16.07
CA HIS A 135 14.82 -19.06 17.48
C HIS A 135 13.31 -19.26 17.69
N PHE A 136 12.48 -18.87 16.71
CA PHE A 136 11.02 -18.90 16.83
C PHE A 136 10.35 -20.03 16.03
N LYS A 137 11.08 -20.80 15.21
CA LYS A 137 10.55 -22.02 14.56
C LYS A 137 10.34 -23.12 15.60
N ASN A 138 9.16 -23.12 16.20
CA ASN A 138 8.48 -24.35 16.61
C ASN A 138 7.60 -24.82 15.44
N ASP A 139 7.33 -26.13 15.31
CA ASP A 139 6.75 -26.87 14.17
C ASP A 139 5.40 -26.37 13.54
N ALA A 140 4.95 -25.14 13.78
CA ALA A 140 3.68 -24.61 13.30
C ALA A 140 3.73 -23.25 12.56
N SER A 141 4.87 -22.56 12.45
CA SER A 141 4.96 -21.29 11.72
C SER A 141 6.02 -21.33 10.63
N ALA A 142 5.58 -21.62 9.40
CA ALA A 142 6.39 -21.41 8.21
C ALA A 142 6.44 -19.91 7.90
N SER A 143 7.40 -19.20 8.47
CA SER A 143 7.87 -17.95 7.90
C SER A 143 8.61 -18.28 6.61
N THR A 144 7.99 -18.04 5.45
CA THR A 144 8.69 -18.12 4.16
C THR A 144 9.52 -16.85 4.02
N PRO A 145 10.86 -16.92 4.01
CA PRO A 145 11.67 -15.75 3.71
C PRO A 145 11.50 -15.43 2.22
N ALA A 146 11.16 -14.17 1.93
CA ALA A 146 11.26 -13.59 0.59
C ALA A 146 12.67 -13.04 0.36
#